data_AF-A0A7C7KZV9-F1
#
_entry.id   AF-A0A7C7KZV9-F1
#
_cell.length_a   1.000
_cell.length_b   1.000
_cell.length_c   1.000
_cell.angle_alpha   90.00
_cell.angle_beta   90.00
_cell.angle_gamma   90.00
#
_symmetry.space_group_name_H-M   'P 1'
#
loop_
_entity.id
_entity.type
_entity.pdbx_description
1 polymer ?
#
loop_
_entity_poly.entity_id
_entity_poly.type
_entity_poly.pdbx_seq_one_letter_code
_entity_poly.pdbx_strand_id
1 'polypeptide(L)'
;MTSWTEHLENPVLIKELRSRMRGAKPYWIMLGYIGILVLIFWISYGSWRTNTEATASNMGKFGETLFASLTITQLILCFMLAPALTSGAITIEREQRTFDLLLITLLRPGEIFVGKLLSALSYLALLLVSSLPLMALSFLFGGVSPMDLAISFLVILCSGLFFGIVGLGASCMFPRTAAATAVAYGATLLIAGATVFADVILPKFYFLNFLKK
;
A
#
# COMPACT_ATOMS: atom_id res chain seq x y z
N MET A 1 31.97 -12.63 -3.23
CA MET A 1 30.75 -13.36 -2.79
C MET A 1 30.00 -12.46 -1.82
N THR A 2 29.56 -11.27 -2.27
CA THR A 2 28.86 -10.25 -1.47
C THR A 2 28.15 -9.26 -2.41
N SER A 3 27.14 -9.71 -3.17
CA SER A 3 26.42 -8.85 -4.14
C SER A 3 25.04 -8.38 -3.65
N TRP A 4 24.57 -8.86 -2.48
CA TRP A 4 23.25 -8.51 -1.95
C TRP A 4 23.30 -7.44 -0.84
N THR A 5 24.47 -7.23 -0.22
CA THR A 5 24.67 -6.24 0.85
C THR A 5 24.90 -4.84 0.31
N GLU A 6 25.46 -4.66 -0.90
CA GLU A 6 25.69 -3.34 -1.50
C GLU A 6 24.39 -2.55 -1.74
N HIS A 7 23.27 -3.23 -2.00
CA HIS A 7 21.97 -2.56 -2.16
C HIS A 7 21.34 -2.12 -0.82
N LEU A 8 21.63 -2.84 0.28
CA LEU A 8 21.18 -2.50 1.64
C LEU A 8 22.08 -1.45 2.32
N GLU A 9 23.36 -1.42 1.92
CA GLU A 9 24.32 -0.38 2.30
C GLU A 9 24.23 0.88 1.42
N ASN A 10 23.18 1.00 0.61
CA ASN A 10 22.96 2.20 -0.18
C ASN A 10 22.80 3.41 0.77
N PRO A 11 23.74 4.39 0.76
CA PRO A 11 23.71 5.52 1.68
C PRO A 11 22.46 6.38 1.48
N VAL A 12 21.87 6.36 0.29
CA VAL A 12 20.59 7.03 -0.02
C VAL A 12 19.45 6.39 0.76
N LEU A 13 19.39 5.05 0.82
CA LEU A 13 18.34 4.32 1.55
C LEU A 13 18.39 4.67 3.03
N ILE A 14 19.58 4.60 3.65
CA ILE A 14 19.74 4.89 5.09
C ILE A 14 19.39 6.35 5.38
N LYS A 15 19.81 7.29 4.53
CA LYS A 15 19.48 8.72 4.64
C LYS A 15 17.97 8.95 4.53
N GLU A 16 17.32 8.35 3.54
CA GLU A 16 15.88 8.50 3.29
C GLU A 16 15.04 7.84 4.40
N LEU A 17 15.39 6.63 4.84
CA LEU A 17 14.75 5.99 5.99
C LEU A 17 14.84 6.84 7.24
N ARG A 18 16.05 7.33 7.56
CA ARG A 18 16.26 8.21 8.70
C ARG A 18 15.50 9.51 8.55
N SER A 19 15.48 10.11 7.35
CA SER A 19 14.77 11.36 7.11
C SER A 19 13.26 11.20 7.17
N ARG A 20 12.71 10.06 6.70
CA ARG A 20 11.29 9.75 6.74
C ARG A 20 10.79 9.45 8.15
N MET A 21 11.62 8.82 8.99
CA MET A 21 11.32 8.62 10.41
C MET A 21 11.56 9.88 11.27
N ARG A 22 12.16 10.94 10.71
CA ARG A 22 12.47 12.17 11.45
C ARG A 22 11.30 13.14 11.39
N GLY A 23 10.66 13.35 12.54
CA GLY A 23 9.60 14.33 12.74
C GLY A 23 8.24 13.69 13.02
N ALA A 24 7.23 14.52 13.32
CA ALA A 24 5.90 14.04 13.74
C ALA A 24 5.04 13.48 12.58
N LYS A 25 5.31 13.88 11.32
CA LYS A 25 4.52 13.49 10.14
C LYS A 25 4.33 11.97 9.96
N PRO A 26 5.37 11.11 9.97
CA PRO A 26 5.20 9.66 9.85
C PRO A 26 4.35 9.05 10.97
N TYR A 27 4.44 9.60 12.19
CA TYR A 27 3.62 9.14 13.31
C TYR A 27 2.15 9.49 13.12
N TRP A 28 1.83 10.69 12.62
CA TRP A 28 0.46 11.09 12.30
C TRP A 28 -0.16 10.24 11.18
N ILE A 29 0.62 9.93 10.13
CA ILE A 29 0.15 9.05 9.04
C ILE A 29 -0.10 7.64 9.56
N MET A 30 0.81 7.09 10.38
CA MET A 30 0.65 5.78 10.99
C MET A 30 -0.57 5.74 11.93
N LEU A 31 -0.74 6.77 12.76
CA LEU A 31 -1.89 6.90 13.66
C LEU A 31 -3.20 6.98 12.88
N GLY A 32 -3.25 7.77 11.81
CA GLY A 32 -4.41 7.85 10.93
C GLY A 32 -4.73 6.52 10.26
N TYR A 33 -3.71 5.82 9.75
CA TYR A 33 -3.84 4.51 9.13
C TYR A 33 -4.42 3.47 10.10
N ILE A 34 -3.82 3.34 11.29
CA ILE A 34 -4.31 2.40 12.33
C ILE A 34 -5.70 2.84 12.81
N GLY A 35 -5.94 4.13 12.99
CA GLY A 35 -7.22 4.68 13.42
C GLY A 35 -8.36 4.33 12.46
N ILE A 36 -8.12 4.39 11.15
CA ILE A 36 -9.10 3.97 10.14
C ILE A 36 -9.37 2.46 10.23
N LEU A 37 -8.33 1.64 10.37
CA LEU A 37 -8.52 0.18 10.51
C LEU A 37 -9.29 -0.19 11.78
N VAL A 38 -8.99 0.46 12.90
CA VAL A 38 -9.71 0.29 14.18
C VAL A 38 -11.17 0.74 14.04
N LEU A 39 -11.42 1.84 13.34
CA LEU A 39 -12.78 2.32 13.09
C LEU A 39 -13.60 1.32 12.26
N ILE A 40 -13.00 0.71 11.24
CA ILE A 40 -13.67 -0.32 10.43
C ILE A 40 -13.90 -1.61 11.22
N PHE A 41 -12.94 -2.00 12.05
CA PHE A 41 -13.12 -3.10 12.99
C PHE A 41 -14.31 -2.82 13.93
N TRP A 42 -14.38 -1.61 14.49
CA TRP A 42 -15.47 -1.20 15.39
C TRP A 42 -16.83 -1.22 14.71
N ILE A 43 -16.95 -0.65 13.50
CA ILE A 43 -18.19 -0.66 12.71
C ILE A 43 -18.63 -2.09 12.42
N SER A 44 -17.70 -2.92 11.93
CA SER A 44 -18.00 -4.31 11.56
C SER A 44 -18.46 -5.13 12.78
N TYR A 45 -17.81 -4.96 13.93
CA TYR A 45 -18.21 -5.57 15.18
C TYR A 45 -19.59 -5.10 15.67
N GLY A 46 -19.87 -3.79 15.56
CA GLY A 46 -21.17 -3.21 15.90
C GLY A 46 -22.29 -3.76 15.02
N SER A 47 -22.07 -3.89 13.71
CA SER A 47 -23.02 -4.47 12.77
C SER A 47 -23.30 -5.95 13.03
N TRP A 48 -22.27 -6.74 13.37
CA TRP A 48 -22.47 -8.16 13.69
C TRP A 48 -23.28 -8.36 14.97
N ARG A 49 -22.96 -7.60 16.03
CA ARG A 49 -23.62 -7.71 17.34
C ARG A 49 -25.12 -7.47 17.28
N THR A 50 -25.60 -6.61 16.37
CA THR A 50 -27.01 -6.25 16.27
C THR A 50 -27.82 -7.15 15.34
N ASN A 51 -27.18 -7.80 14.36
CA ASN A 51 -27.88 -8.53 13.29
C ASN A 51 -27.79 -10.05 13.42
N THR A 52 -27.07 -10.58 14.42
CA THR A 52 -26.73 -12.01 14.43
C THR A 52 -26.70 -12.58 15.84
N GLU A 53 -27.37 -13.72 16.02
CA GLU A 53 -27.29 -14.50 17.25
C GLU A 53 -25.90 -15.14 17.39
N ALA A 54 -25.36 -15.13 18.61
CA ALA A 54 -24.03 -15.63 18.93
C ALA A 54 -23.96 -17.17 18.90
N THR A 55 -24.03 -17.74 17.69
CA THR A 55 -23.81 -19.16 17.40
C THR A 55 -22.38 -19.38 16.87
N ALA A 56 -21.76 -20.52 17.16
CA ALA A 56 -20.40 -20.83 16.72
C ALA A 56 -20.17 -20.70 15.20
N SER A 57 -21.14 -21.06 14.36
CA SER A 57 -21.03 -20.89 12.90
C SER A 57 -21.04 -19.42 12.46
N ASN A 58 -21.71 -18.55 13.22
CA ASN A 58 -21.79 -17.12 12.94
C ASN A 58 -20.52 -16.38 13.38
N MET A 59 -19.77 -16.92 14.34
CA MET A 59 -18.47 -16.38 14.75
C MET A 59 -17.41 -16.58 13.66
N GLY A 60 -17.39 -17.77 13.02
CA GLY A 60 -16.47 -18.03 11.89
C GLY A 60 -16.71 -17.11 10.68
N LYS A 61 -17.98 -16.90 10.31
CA LYS A 61 -18.35 -15.96 9.24
C LYS A 61 -18.00 -14.51 9.59
N PHE A 62 -18.06 -14.15 10.87
CA PHE A 62 -17.63 -12.83 11.32
C PHE A 62 -16.12 -12.64 11.15
N GLY A 63 -15.29 -13.63 11.48
CA GLY A 63 -13.85 -13.56 11.24
C GLY A 63 -13.50 -13.39 9.76
N GLU A 64 -14.16 -14.14 8.87
CA GLU A 64 -14.00 -14.03 7.42
C GLU A 64 -14.40 -12.64 6.89
N THR A 65 -15.57 -12.13 7.29
CA THR A 65 -16.06 -10.80 6.87
C THR A 65 -15.21 -9.66 7.43
N LEU A 66 -14.72 -9.77 8.67
CA LEU A 66 -13.74 -8.83 9.25
C LEU A 66 -12.43 -8.83 8.47
N PHE A 67 -11.90 -10.00 8.15
CA PHE A 67 -10.64 -10.10 7.41
C PHE A 67 -10.78 -9.49 6.01
N ALA A 68 -11.89 -9.77 5.33
CA ALA A 68 -12.18 -9.18 4.02
C ALA A 68 -12.29 -7.65 4.10
N SER A 69 -13.03 -7.11 5.09
CA SER A 69 -13.22 -5.66 5.22
C SER A 69 -11.90 -4.93 5.56
N LEU A 70 -11.09 -5.50 6.46
CA LEU A 70 -9.77 -4.96 6.79
C LEU A 70 -8.82 -5.03 5.60
N THR A 71 -8.79 -6.16 4.87
CA THR A 71 -7.91 -6.34 3.70
C THR A 71 -8.26 -5.36 2.57
N ILE A 72 -9.56 -5.20 2.26
CA ILE A 72 -10.03 -4.24 1.24
C ILE A 72 -9.66 -2.82 1.64
N THR A 73 -9.85 -2.45 2.91
CA THR A 73 -9.46 -1.13 3.41
C THR A 73 -7.95 -0.92 3.27
N GLN A 74 -7.17 -1.92 3.63
CA GLN A 74 -5.71 -1.85 3.55
C GLN A 74 -5.24 -1.68 2.10
N LEU A 75 -5.88 -2.35 1.14
CA LEU A 75 -5.65 -2.13 -0.28
C LEU A 75 -5.98 -0.70 -0.71
N ILE A 76 -7.14 -0.16 -0.32
CA ILE A 76 -7.55 1.21 -0.66
C ILE A 76 -6.54 2.22 -0.07
N LEU A 77 -6.17 2.07 1.20
CA LEU A 77 -5.17 2.91 1.84
C LEU A 77 -3.81 2.79 1.16
N CYS A 78 -3.41 1.59 0.76
CA CYS A 78 -2.18 1.37 -0.01
C CYS A 78 -2.21 2.12 -1.35
N PHE A 79 -3.33 2.07 -2.08
CA PHE A 79 -3.48 2.78 -3.35
C PHE A 79 -3.41 4.30 -3.19
N MET A 80 -3.84 4.84 -2.06
CA MET A 80 -3.70 6.27 -1.77
C MET A 80 -2.28 6.63 -1.32
N LEU A 81 -1.70 5.83 -0.41
CA LEU A 81 -0.42 6.13 0.21
C LEU A 81 0.77 5.88 -0.71
N ALA A 82 0.77 4.82 -1.51
CA ALA A 82 1.89 4.47 -2.40
C ALA A 82 2.27 5.61 -3.36
N PRO A 83 1.35 6.20 -4.16
CA PRO A 83 1.66 7.35 -5.01
C PRO A 83 1.94 8.61 -4.19
N ALA A 84 1.31 8.83 -3.04
CA ALA A 84 1.59 9.97 -2.17
C ALA A 84 3.04 9.98 -1.66
N LEU A 85 3.56 8.80 -1.31
CA LEU A 85 4.90 8.61 -0.75
C LEU A 85 6.02 8.60 -1.81
N THR A 86 5.67 8.36 -3.08
CA THR A 86 6.63 8.20 -4.19
C THR A 86 6.61 9.36 -5.19
N SER A 87 5.47 10.01 -5.42
CA SER A 87 5.35 11.16 -6.34
C SER A 87 6.18 12.37 -5.94
N GLY A 88 6.43 12.54 -4.64
CA GLY A 88 7.33 13.57 -4.11
C GLY A 88 8.82 13.20 -4.13
N ALA A 89 9.18 11.95 -4.43
CA ALA A 89 10.53 11.45 -4.13
C ALA A 89 11.63 12.16 -4.92
N ILE A 90 11.36 12.59 -6.16
CA ILE A 90 12.31 13.33 -7.00
C ILE A 90 11.92 14.81 -7.09
N THR A 91 10.62 15.14 -7.15
CA THR A 91 10.18 16.54 -7.22
C THR A 91 10.55 17.35 -6.00
N ILE A 92 10.56 16.77 -4.80
CA ILE A 92 10.96 17.48 -3.57
C ILE A 92 12.44 17.88 -3.65
N GLU A 93 13.31 17.03 -4.22
CA GLU A 93 14.73 17.36 -4.39
C GLU A 93 14.95 18.43 -5.48
N ARG A 94 14.14 18.40 -6.54
CA ARG A 94 14.13 19.48 -7.55
C ARG A 94 13.68 20.81 -6.95
N GLU A 95 12.62 20.82 -6.13
CA GLU A 95 12.12 22.01 -5.45
C GLU A 95 13.11 22.57 -4.42
N GLN A 96 13.85 21.69 -3.74
CA GLN A 96 14.89 22.06 -2.79
C GLN A 96 16.24 22.44 -3.45
N ARG A 97 16.33 22.38 -4.79
CA ARG A 97 17.58 22.58 -5.55
C ARG A 97 18.73 21.67 -5.11
N THR A 98 18.41 20.47 -4.61
CA THR A 98 19.38 19.46 -4.20
C THR A 98 19.57 18.37 -5.25
N PHE A 99 18.76 18.39 -6.32
CA PHE A 99 18.88 17.44 -7.43
C PHE A 99 20.23 17.52 -8.15
N ASP A 100 20.75 18.72 -8.39
CA ASP A 100 22.08 18.89 -9.03
C ASP A 100 23.21 18.34 -8.14
N LEU A 101 23.06 18.51 -6.81
CA LEU A 101 23.98 17.92 -5.84
C LEU A 101 23.90 16.39 -5.83
N LEU A 102 22.72 15.82 -6.08
CA LEU A 102 22.53 14.37 -6.20
C LEU A 102 23.20 13.82 -7.47
N LEU A 103 23.14 14.55 -8.59
CA LEU A 103 23.72 14.14 -9.87
C LEU A 103 25.25 14.17 -9.90
N ILE A 104 25.89 15.02 -9.09
CA ILE A 104 27.35 15.03 -8.96
C ILE A 104 27.89 13.94 -8.02
N THR A 105 27.01 13.16 -7.38
CA THR A 105 27.44 12.01 -6.58
C THR A 105 27.86 10.84 -7.48
N LEU A 106 28.74 9.97 -6.96
CA LEU A 106 29.24 8.79 -7.66
C LEU A 106 28.19 7.66 -7.79
N LEU A 107 26.91 7.93 -7.51
CA LEU A 107 25.83 6.95 -7.54
C LEU A 107 25.25 6.80 -8.94
N ARG A 108 24.91 5.56 -9.33
CA ARG A 108 24.25 5.30 -10.62
C ARG A 108 22.77 5.74 -10.56
N PRO A 109 22.19 6.24 -11.67
CA PRO A 109 20.77 6.63 -11.70
C PRO A 109 19.80 5.52 -11.25
N GLY A 110 20.12 4.25 -11.56
CA GLY A 110 19.34 3.10 -11.11
C GLY A 110 19.37 2.87 -9.59
N GLU A 111 20.50 3.16 -8.94
CA GLU A 111 20.65 3.02 -7.48
C GLU A 111 19.86 4.09 -6.73
N ILE A 112 19.76 5.29 -7.31
CA ILE A 112 18.92 6.37 -6.80
C ILE A 112 17.44 5.97 -6.92
N PHE A 113 17.03 5.45 -8.07
CA PHE A 113 15.65 5.01 -8.31
C PHE A 113 15.23 3.91 -7.32
N VAL A 114 16.04 2.85 -7.21
CA VAL A 114 15.77 1.73 -6.30
C VAL A 114 15.80 2.18 -4.85
N GLY A 115 16.76 3.03 -4.46
CA GLY A 115 16.84 3.55 -3.09
C GLY A 115 15.59 4.35 -2.68
N LYS A 116 15.07 5.20 -3.58
CA LYS A 116 13.85 5.99 -3.34
C LYS A 116 12.60 5.12 -3.29
N LEU A 117 12.49 4.14 -4.19
CA LEU A 117 11.37 3.19 -4.19
C LEU A 117 11.39 2.33 -2.92
N LEU A 118 12.54 1.76 -2.56
CA LEU A 118 12.70 0.90 -1.39
C LEU A 118 12.46 1.66 -0.09
N SER A 119 12.85 2.94 -0.01
CA SER A 119 12.52 3.78 1.13
C SER A 119 11.02 4.12 1.26
N ALA A 120 10.27 4.15 0.17
CA ALA A 120 8.82 4.30 0.23
C ALA A 120 8.14 2.99 0.62
N LEU A 121 8.63 1.87 0.08
CA LEU A 121 8.14 0.53 0.37
C LEU A 121 8.39 0.09 1.81
N SER A 122 9.53 0.47 2.40
CA SER A 122 9.81 0.18 3.80
C SER A 122 8.78 0.82 4.72
N TYR A 123 8.32 2.04 4.40
CA TYR A 123 7.27 2.71 5.17
C TYR A 123 5.91 2.01 4.98
N LEU A 124 5.58 1.58 3.76
CA LEU A 124 4.41 0.73 3.55
C LEU A 124 4.51 -0.58 4.32
N ALA A 125 5.66 -1.26 4.30
CA ALA A 125 5.89 -2.49 5.06
C ALA A 125 5.73 -2.26 6.57
N LEU A 126 6.21 -1.13 7.11
CA LEU A 126 5.97 -0.75 8.50
C LEU A 126 4.48 -0.59 8.81
N LEU A 127 3.71 0.03 7.93
CA LEU A 127 2.25 0.13 8.08
C LEU A 127 1.57 -1.24 8.07
N LEU A 128 1.99 -2.15 7.18
CA LEU A 128 1.47 -3.52 7.12
C LEU A 128 1.80 -4.32 8.38
N VAL A 129 3.04 -4.24 8.85
CA VAL A 129 3.45 -4.89 10.11
C VAL A 129 2.63 -4.32 11.28
N SER A 130 2.35 -3.02 11.27
CA SER A 130 1.53 -2.40 12.30
C SER A 130 0.05 -2.81 12.25
N SER A 131 -0.48 -3.29 11.12
CA SER A 131 -1.85 -3.82 11.03
C SER A 131 -1.95 -5.31 11.35
N LEU A 132 -0.82 -6.02 11.53
CA LEU A 132 -0.80 -7.43 11.94
C LEU A 132 -1.64 -7.72 13.19
N PRO A 133 -1.58 -6.94 14.29
CA PRO A 133 -2.39 -7.21 15.47
C PRO A 133 -3.89 -7.16 15.19
N LEU A 134 -4.32 -6.24 14.32
CA LEU A 134 -5.73 -6.11 13.92
C LEU A 134 -6.17 -7.29 13.06
N MET A 135 -5.33 -7.72 12.11
CA MET A 135 -5.62 -8.91 11.30
C MET A 135 -5.57 -10.19 12.15
N ALA A 136 -4.71 -10.28 13.15
CA ALA A 136 -4.67 -11.39 14.10
C ALA A 136 -5.97 -11.52 14.91
N LEU A 137 -6.69 -10.41 15.18
CA LEU A 137 -8.01 -10.48 15.80
C LEU A 137 -9.03 -11.19 14.92
N SER A 138 -9.00 -10.97 13.59
CA SER A 138 -9.89 -11.68 12.66
C SER A 138 -9.62 -13.20 12.64
N PHE A 139 -8.36 -13.61 12.84
CA PHE A 139 -7.99 -15.02 13.00
C PHE A 139 -8.56 -15.65 14.28
N LEU A 140 -8.63 -14.87 15.38
CA LEU A 140 -9.16 -15.35 16.66
C LEU A 140 -10.65 -15.71 16.61
N PHE A 141 -11.44 -15.00 15.81
CA PHE A 141 -12.87 -15.29 15.64
C PHE A 141 -13.14 -16.58 14.83
N GLY A 142 -12.09 -17.18 14.25
CA GLY A 142 -12.19 -18.34 13.38
C GLY A 142 -12.66 -17.94 11.97
N GLY A 143 -12.34 -18.76 10.97
CA GLY A 143 -12.79 -18.55 9.57
C GLY A 143 -11.73 -18.02 8.60
N VAL A 144 -10.48 -17.81 9.03
CA VAL A 144 -9.39 -17.33 8.16
C VAL A 144 -8.17 -18.24 8.31
N SER A 145 -7.58 -18.69 7.20
CA SER A 145 -6.34 -19.48 7.23
C SER A 145 -5.12 -18.57 7.39
N PRO A 146 -4.03 -19.01 8.07
CA PRO A 146 -2.76 -18.27 8.07
C PRO A 146 -2.20 -18.05 6.66
N MET A 147 -2.54 -18.95 5.73
CA MET A 147 -2.17 -18.83 4.32
C MET A 147 -2.86 -17.64 3.65
N ASP A 148 -4.13 -17.38 3.95
CA ASP A 148 -4.88 -16.25 3.40
C ASP A 148 -4.29 -14.92 3.87
N LEU A 149 -3.87 -14.86 5.14
CA LEU A 149 -3.15 -13.72 5.70
C LEU A 149 -1.84 -13.49 4.92
N ALA A 150 -1.02 -14.51 4.74
CA ALA A 150 0.24 -14.38 4.01
C ALA A 150 0.03 -13.90 2.56
N ILE A 151 -0.97 -14.46 1.87
CA ILE A 151 -1.34 -14.07 0.50
C ILE A 151 -1.79 -12.61 0.46
N SER A 152 -2.69 -12.19 1.36
CA SER A 152 -3.15 -10.79 1.43
C SER A 152 -2.01 -9.81 1.64
N PHE A 153 -1.06 -10.12 2.53
CA PHE A 153 0.13 -9.27 2.74
C PHE A 153 0.99 -9.17 1.46
N LEU A 154 1.21 -10.28 0.77
CA LEU A 154 1.99 -10.31 -0.46
C LEU A 154 1.29 -9.49 -1.56
N VAL A 155 -0.02 -9.66 -1.74
CA VAL A 155 -0.81 -8.90 -2.72
C VAL A 155 -0.73 -7.40 -2.44
N ILE A 156 -0.82 -6.98 -1.18
CA ILE A 156 -0.75 -5.57 -0.81
C ILE A 156 0.67 -5.01 -1.05
N LEU A 157 1.71 -5.77 -0.74
CA LEU A 157 3.10 -5.36 -1.04
C LEU A 157 3.36 -5.24 -2.54
N CYS A 158 2.93 -6.23 -3.33
CA CYS A 158 3.05 -6.19 -4.80
C CYS A 158 2.26 -5.03 -5.40
N SER A 159 1.08 -4.74 -4.87
CA SER A 159 0.30 -3.58 -5.28
C SER A 159 1.01 -2.27 -4.94
N GLY A 160 1.53 -2.14 -3.71
CA GLY A 160 2.30 -0.98 -3.28
C GLY A 160 3.56 -0.75 -4.12
N LEU A 161 4.25 -1.82 -4.53
CA LEU A 161 5.34 -1.81 -5.50
C LEU A 161 4.90 -1.22 -6.84
N PHE A 162 3.83 -1.76 -7.41
CA PHE A 162 3.31 -1.33 -8.71
C PHE A 162 2.92 0.16 -8.70
N PHE A 163 2.10 0.58 -7.75
CA PHE A 163 1.68 1.98 -7.64
C PHE A 163 2.82 2.91 -7.22
N GLY A 164 3.80 2.40 -6.45
CA GLY A 164 5.00 3.13 -6.12
C GLY A 164 5.87 3.45 -7.34
N ILE A 165 6.00 2.50 -8.27
CA ILE A 165 6.70 2.71 -9.55
C ILE A 165 5.96 3.74 -10.40
N VAL A 166 4.63 3.65 -10.50
CA VAL A 166 3.81 4.63 -11.23
C VAL A 166 3.97 6.04 -10.64
N GLY A 167 3.90 6.17 -9.32
CA GLY A 167 4.09 7.45 -8.63
C GLY A 167 5.50 8.02 -8.81
N LEU A 168 6.53 7.17 -8.72
CA LEU A 168 7.92 7.57 -8.93
C LEU A 168 8.18 7.99 -10.39
N GLY A 169 7.56 7.30 -11.35
CA GLY A 169 7.57 7.67 -12.76
C GLY A 169 6.95 9.05 -13.00
N ALA A 170 5.80 9.34 -12.39
CA ALA A 170 5.20 10.67 -12.42
C ALA A 170 6.12 11.75 -11.80
N SER A 171 6.86 11.41 -10.73
CA SER A 171 7.85 12.30 -10.11
C SER A 171 8.99 12.70 -11.06
N CYS A 172 9.39 11.80 -11.96
CA CYS A 172 10.44 12.08 -12.95
C CYS A 172 9.97 13.05 -14.03
N MET A 173 8.72 12.90 -14.48
CA MET A 173 8.15 13.64 -15.61
C MET A 173 7.80 15.09 -15.28
N PHE A 174 7.40 15.38 -14.04
CA PHE A 174 6.94 16.71 -13.64
C PHE A 174 7.96 17.45 -12.77
N PRO A 175 8.10 18.79 -12.93
CA PRO A 175 9.03 19.59 -12.13
C PRO A 175 8.46 20.05 -10.78
N ARG A 176 7.13 20.05 -10.60
CA ARG A 176 6.45 20.48 -9.36
C ARG A 176 5.79 19.29 -8.66
N THR A 177 5.92 19.22 -7.34
CA THR A 177 5.36 18.15 -6.50
C THR A 177 3.84 18.06 -6.62
N ALA A 178 3.14 19.20 -6.64
CA ALA A 178 1.68 19.22 -6.77
C ALA A 178 1.16 18.66 -8.11
N ALA A 179 1.90 18.86 -9.21
CA ALA A 179 1.54 18.31 -10.51
C ALA A 179 1.84 16.81 -10.57
N ALA A 180 3.00 16.39 -10.03
CA ALA A 180 3.38 14.99 -9.95
C ALA A 180 2.41 14.16 -9.11
N THR A 181 1.97 14.68 -7.95
CA THR A 181 0.99 14.01 -7.09
C THR A 181 -0.37 13.87 -7.79
N ALA A 182 -0.86 14.93 -8.45
CA ALA A 182 -2.13 14.90 -9.16
C ALA A 182 -2.14 13.86 -10.29
N VAL A 183 -1.07 13.80 -11.09
CA VAL A 183 -0.94 12.82 -12.17
C VAL A 183 -0.76 11.40 -11.63
N ALA A 184 0.02 11.23 -10.56
CA ALA A 184 0.17 9.92 -9.92
C ALA A 184 -1.17 9.38 -9.40
N TYR A 185 -1.99 10.23 -8.76
CA TYR A 185 -3.35 9.86 -8.35
C TYR A 185 -4.26 9.58 -9.54
N GLY A 186 -4.22 10.42 -10.58
CA GLY A 186 -5.01 10.21 -11.79
C GLY A 186 -4.69 8.87 -12.46
N ALA A 187 -3.41 8.54 -12.61
CA ALA A 187 -2.96 7.26 -13.16
C ALA A 187 -3.36 6.09 -12.26
N THR A 188 -3.18 6.22 -10.94
CA THR A 188 -3.58 5.19 -9.97
C THR A 188 -5.08 4.92 -10.04
N LEU A 189 -5.91 5.97 -10.07
CA LEU A 189 -7.37 5.84 -10.18
C LEU A 189 -7.80 5.23 -11.51
N LEU A 190 -7.17 5.59 -12.62
CA LEU A 190 -7.47 4.98 -13.92
C LEU A 190 -7.11 3.50 -13.94
N ILE A 191 -5.94 3.12 -13.42
CA ILE A 191 -5.51 1.73 -13.39
C ILE A 191 -6.39 0.91 -12.44
N ALA A 192 -6.61 1.39 -11.20
CA ALA A 192 -7.46 0.73 -10.23
C ALA A 192 -8.92 0.63 -10.70
N GLY A 193 -9.44 1.69 -11.32
CA GLY A 193 -10.76 1.70 -11.92
C GLY A 193 -10.87 0.70 -13.06
N ALA A 194 -9.85 0.59 -13.91
CA ALA A 194 -9.81 -0.39 -14.99
C ALA A 194 -9.76 -1.84 -14.48
N THR A 195 -9.01 -2.13 -13.41
CA THR A 195 -8.99 -3.48 -12.82
C THR A 195 -10.33 -3.86 -12.22
N VAL A 196 -10.96 -2.97 -11.45
CA VAL A 196 -12.29 -3.24 -10.88
C VAL A 196 -13.35 -3.39 -11.98
N PHE A 197 -13.29 -2.55 -13.02
CA PHE A 197 -14.19 -2.64 -14.16
C PHE A 197 -14.03 -3.96 -14.92
N ALA A 198 -12.79 -4.41 -15.13
CA ALA A 198 -12.51 -5.69 -15.75
C ALA A 198 -13.06 -6.86 -14.91
N ASP A 199 -12.88 -6.83 -13.59
CA ASP A 199 -13.36 -7.87 -12.68
C ASP A 199 -14.90 -7.95 -12.63
N VAL A 200 -15.61 -6.83 -12.80
CA VAL A 200 -17.09 -6.85 -12.82
C VAL A 200 -17.65 -7.35 -14.17
N ILE A 201 -16.96 -7.10 -15.28
CA ILE A 201 -17.48 -7.34 -16.64
C ILE A 201 -17.08 -8.70 -17.19
N LEU A 202 -15.84 -9.14 -16.97
CA LEU A 202 -15.36 -10.42 -17.49
C LEU A 202 -16.20 -11.61 -17.01
N PRO A 203 -16.56 -11.75 -15.72
CA PRO A 203 -17.39 -12.85 -15.25
C PRO A 203 -18.80 -12.82 -15.87
N LYS A 204 -19.39 -11.62 -16.00
CA LYS A 204 -20.71 -11.45 -16.64
C LYS A 204 -20.68 -11.86 -18.11
N PHE A 205 -19.61 -11.53 -18.82
CA PHE A 205 -19.44 -11.90 -20.23
C PHE A 205 -19.23 -13.41 -20.40
N TYR A 206 -18.39 -14.03 -19.56
CA TYR A 206 -18.19 -15.48 -19.56
C TYR A 206 -19.48 -16.24 -19.19
N PHE A 207 -20.25 -15.76 -18.23
CA PHE A 207 -21.52 -16.37 -17.81
C PHE A 207 -22.61 -16.27 -18.90
N LEU A 208 -22.72 -15.13 -19.58
CA LEU A 208 -23.63 -14.95 -20.72
C LEU A 208 -23.26 -15.84 -21.92
N ASN A 209 -21.97 -16.04 -22.18
CA ASN A 209 -21.51 -16.94 -23.24
C ASN A 209 -21.74 -18.42 -22.90
N PHE A 210 -21.73 -18.78 -21.62
CA PHE A 210 -22.05 -20.14 -21.17
C PHE A 210 -23.55 -20.47 -21.33
N LEU A 211 -24.44 -19.53 -21.05
CA LEU A 211 -25.91 -19.70 -21.22
C LEU A 211 -26.37 -19.77 -22.69
N LYS A 212 -25.50 -19.42 -23.64
CA LYS A 212 -25.81 -19.41 -25.08
C LYS A 212 -25.42 -20.71 -25.79
N LYS A 213 -24.89 -21.69 -25.05
CA LYS A 213 -24.51 -23.03 -25.51
C LYS A 213 -25.43 -24.08 -24.90
#